data_AF-A0A7X1B398-F1
#
_entry.id   AF-A0A7X1B398-F1
#
_cell.length_a   1.000
_cell.length_b   1.000
_cell.length_c   1.000
_cell.angle_alpha   90.00
_cell.angle_beta   90.00
_cell.angle_gamma   90.00
#
_symmetry.space_group_name_H-M   'P 1'
#
loop_
_entity.id
_entity.type
_entity.pdbx_description
1 polymer ?
#
loop_
_entity_poly.entity_id
_entity_poly.type
_entity_poly.pdbx_seq_one_letter_code
_entity_poly.pdbx_strand_id
1 'polypeptide(L)' 'MEIIRTADANWKGSLESGHGLVSSHSHVLSEDKYSFGGRTSSGSKETNPEELISASAASCFAMALSKTLRP' A
#
# COMPACT_ATOMS: atom_id res chain seq x y z
N MET A 1 21.63 1.38 15.06
CA MET A 1 21.23 0.65 13.85
C MET A 1 19.85 1.16 13.47
N GLU A 2 19.69 1.65 12.24
CA GLU A 2 18.43 2.22 11.74
C GLU A 2 17.64 1.15 11.01
N ILE A 3 16.32 1.08 11.26
CA ILE A 3 15.45 0.14 10.55
C ILE A 3 14.94 0.84 9.30
N ILE A 4 15.46 0.47 8.14
CA ILE A 4 15.02 0.99 6.83
C ILE A 4 14.06 -0.02 6.21
N ARG A 5 12.89 0.45 5.76
CA ARG A 5 11.91 -0.32 4.98
C ARG A 5 11.56 0.48 3.73
N THR A 6 11.60 -0.16 2.57
CA THR A 6 11.38 0.50 1.28
C THR A 6 10.21 -0.12 0.53
N ALA A 7 9.58 0.71 -0.30
CA ALA A 7 8.61 0.35 -1.31
C ALA A 7 8.80 1.30 -2.49
N ASP A 8 8.56 0.79 -3.69
CA ASP A 8 8.79 1.51 -4.94
C ASP A 8 7.50 1.55 -5.75
N ALA A 9 7.23 2.69 -6.37
CA ALA A 9 6.07 2.87 -7.25
C ALA A 9 6.53 3.51 -8.56
N ASN A 10 6.03 2.99 -9.68
CA ASN A 10 6.35 3.49 -11.01
C ASN A 10 5.05 3.72 -11.78
N TRP A 11 4.94 4.83 -12.51
CA TRP A 11 3.78 5.16 -13.35
C TRP A 11 4.18 5.25 -14.81
N LYS A 12 3.31 4.77 -15.71
CA LYS A 12 3.50 4.85 -17.17
C LYS A 12 2.22 5.36 -17.83
N GLY A 13 2.37 6.35 -18.72
CA GLY A 13 1.27 6.94 -19.48
C GLY A 13 0.65 8.20 -18.82
N SER A 14 -0.47 8.67 -19.37
CA SER A 14 -1.22 9.80 -18.81
C SER A 14 -2.00 9.39 -17.55
N LEU A 15 -2.68 10.32 -16.89
CA LEU A 15 -3.48 10.00 -15.71
C LEU A 15 -4.66 9.07 -16.05
N GLU A 16 -5.34 9.33 -17.18
CA GLU A 16 -6.59 8.69 -17.55
C GLU A 16 -6.40 7.28 -18.13
N SER A 17 -5.35 7.08 -18.95
CA SER A 17 -5.06 5.80 -19.62
C SER A 17 -3.81 5.11 -19.10
N GLY A 18 -3.06 5.77 -18.23
CA GLY A 18 -1.87 5.21 -17.61
C GLY A 18 -2.20 4.25 -16.47
N HIS A 19 -1.16 3.59 -16.00
CA HIS A 19 -1.19 2.70 -14.87
C HIS A 19 0.13 2.78 -14.14
N GLY A 20 0.12 2.33 -12.89
CA GLY A 20 1.32 2.16 -12.11
C GLY A 20 1.47 0.75 -11.58
N LEU A 21 2.70 0.47 -11.19
CA LEU A 21 3.11 -0.76 -10.51
C LEU A 21 3.73 -0.36 -9.17
N VAL A 22 3.34 -1.05 -8.11
CA VAL A 22 3.91 -0.88 -6.77
C VAL A 22 4.55 -2.18 -6.29
N SER A 23 5.70 -2.07 -5.65
CA SER A 23 6.41 -3.20 -5.05
C SER A 23 6.87 -2.85 -3.64
N SER A 24 6.93 -3.85 -2.76
CA SER A 24 7.49 -3.68 -1.41
C SER A 24 8.72 -4.58 -1.23
N HIS A 25 9.65 -4.17 -0.39
CA HIS A 25 10.85 -4.96 -0.08
C HIS A 25 10.51 -6.34 0.51
N SER A 26 9.35 -6.49 1.16
CA SER A 26 8.89 -7.78 1.69
C SER A 26 8.24 -8.68 0.62
N HIS A 27 8.08 -8.18 -0.61
CA HIS A 27 7.38 -8.83 -1.71
C HIS A 27 5.92 -9.18 -1.44
N VAL A 28 5.31 -8.57 -0.40
CA VAL A 28 3.85 -8.61 -0.19
C VAL A 28 3.15 -7.85 -1.32
N LEU A 29 3.80 -6.80 -1.81
CA LEU A 29 3.46 -6.16 -3.08
C LEU A 29 4.54 -6.51 -4.10
N SER A 30 4.14 -7.04 -5.25
CA SER A 30 5.07 -7.54 -6.28
C SER A 30 4.63 -7.10 -7.67
N GLU A 31 5.00 -5.89 -8.05
CA GLU A 31 4.52 -5.21 -9.26
C GLU A 31 2.99 -5.19 -9.35
N ASP A 32 2.33 -4.97 -8.22
CA ASP A 32 0.87 -4.90 -8.17
C ASP A 32 0.38 -3.64 -8.87
N LYS A 33 -0.68 -3.81 -9.66
CA LYS A 33 -1.24 -2.75 -10.49
C LYS A 33 -2.09 -1.80 -9.66
N TYR A 34 -1.94 -0.51 -9.95
CA TYR A 34 -2.87 0.52 -9.55
C TYR A 34 -3.12 1.49 -10.71
N SER A 35 -4.32 2.06 -10.78
CA SER A 35 -4.68 3.03 -11.82
C SER A 35 -5.56 4.14 -11.24
N PHE A 36 -5.74 5.23 -11.99
CA PHE A 36 -6.63 6.31 -11.57
C PHE A 36 -8.09 5.84 -11.50
N GLY A 37 -8.51 5.05 -12.48
CA GLY A 37 -9.83 4.41 -12.48
C GLY A 37 -10.00 3.45 -11.31
N GLY A 38 -9.01 2.61 -11.05
CA GLY A 38 -9.01 1.68 -9.91
C GLY A 38 -9.06 2.38 -8.55
N ARG A 39 -8.42 3.55 -8.41
CA ARG A 39 -8.42 4.36 -7.18
C ARG A 39 -9.75 5.06 -6.92
N THR A 40 -10.44 5.49 -7.96
CA THR A 40 -11.64 6.35 -7.84
C THR A 40 -12.96 5.61 -8.04
N SER A 41 -12.92 4.37 -8.56
CA SER A 41 -14.11 3.56 -8.82
C SER A 41 -14.46 2.67 -7.62
N SER A 42 -15.72 2.69 -7.22
CA SER A 42 -16.23 1.78 -6.19
C SER A 42 -16.10 0.31 -6.61
N GLY A 43 -15.52 -0.52 -5.75
CA GLY A 43 -15.44 -1.98 -5.96
C GLY A 43 -14.29 -2.45 -6.85
N SER A 44 -13.32 -1.58 -7.16
CA SER A 44 -12.05 -2.00 -7.75
C SER A 44 -11.35 -3.05 -6.87
N LYS A 45 -10.70 -4.02 -7.52
CA LYS A 45 -9.82 -5.00 -6.86
C LYS A 45 -8.33 -4.66 -7.02
N GLU A 46 -8.01 -3.57 -7.72
CA GLU A 46 -6.66 -3.04 -7.80
C GLU A 46 -6.27 -2.42 -6.46
N THR A 47 -4.98 -2.46 -6.13
CA THR A 47 -4.50 -1.80 -4.93
C THR A 47 -4.58 -0.28 -5.07
N ASN A 48 -4.61 0.43 -3.95
CA ASN A 48 -4.63 1.89 -3.93
C ASN A 48 -3.87 2.46 -2.71
N PRO A 49 -3.38 3.71 -2.78
CA PRO A 49 -2.64 4.29 -1.66
C PRO A 49 -3.44 4.36 -0.35
N GLU A 50 -4.76 4.58 -0.42
CA GLU A 50 -5.62 4.77 0.75
C GLU A 50 -5.76 3.49 1.60
N GLU A 51 -5.95 2.33 0.97
CA GLU A 51 -5.99 1.05 1.67
C GLU A 51 -4.63 0.69 2.29
N LEU A 52 -3.52 1.02 1.62
CA LEU A 52 -2.17 0.71 2.09
C LEU A 52 -1.80 1.54 3.33
N ILE A 53 -2.15 2.83 3.34
CA ILE A 53 -1.99 3.70 4.52
C ILE A 53 -2.88 3.20 5.66
N SER A 54 -4.11 2.81 5.36
CA SER A 54 -5.05 2.26 6.35
C SER A 54 -4.53 0.95 6.95
N ALA A 55 -4.01 0.05 6.12
CA ALA A 55 -3.40 -1.21 6.55
C ALA A 55 -2.18 -0.99 7.44
N SER A 56 -1.31 -0.02 7.09
CA SER A 56 -0.16 0.39 7.89
C SER A 56 -0.57 0.90 9.28
N ALA A 57 -1.52 1.84 9.33
CA ALA A 57 -2.01 2.41 10.58
C ALA A 57 -2.70 1.37 11.46
N ALA A 58 -3.60 0.57 10.89
CA ALA A 58 -4.31 -0.48 11.60
C ALA A 58 -3.36 -1.53 12.20
N SER A 59 -2.35 -1.95 11.43
CA SER A 59 -1.35 -2.92 11.89
C SER A 59 -0.52 -2.37 13.04
N CYS A 60 -0.05 -1.12 12.94
CA CYS A 60 0.71 -0.46 13.99
C CYS A 60 -0.12 -0.33 15.28
N PHE A 61 -1.36 0.15 15.16
CA PHE A 61 -2.28 0.28 16.29
C PHE A 61 -2.54 -1.06 16.96
N ALA A 62 -2.85 -2.11 16.21
CA ALA A 62 -3.13 -3.44 16.76
C ALA A 62 -1.92 -4.00 17.54
N MET A 63 -0.69 -3.83 17.03
CA MET A 63 0.52 -4.24 17.73
C MET A 63 0.74 -3.45 19.03
N ALA A 64 0.61 -2.12 18.98
CA ALA A 64 0.76 -1.26 20.14
C ALA A 64 -0.30 -1.53 21.22
N LEU A 65 -1.55 -1.76 20.81
CA LEU A 65 -2.65 -2.12 21.69
C LEU A 65 -2.38 -3.47 22.38
N SER A 66 -1.95 -4.48 21.64
CA SER A 66 -1.60 -5.80 22.19
C SER A 66 -0.52 -5.68 23.28
N LYS A 67 0.56 -4.93 23.00
CA LYS A 67 1.63 -4.63 23.97
C LYS A 67 1.10 -3.93 25.23
N THR A 68 0.12 -3.06 25.08
CA THR A 68 -0.46 -2.30 26.21
C THR A 68 -1.33 -3.19 27.11
N LEU A 69 -2.09 -4.14 26.52
CA LEU A 69 -3.00 -5.01 27.27
C LEU A 69 -2.32 -6.25 27.86
N ARG A 70 -1.18 -6.69 27.31
CA ARG A 70 -0.44 -7.89 27.75
C ARG A 70 1.05 -7.55 27.87
N PRO A 71 1.49 -7.02 29.02
CA PRO A 71 2.88 -6.63 29.25
C PRO A 71 3.82 -7.83 29.33
#